data_AF-A0A2M8SVU8-F1
#
_entry.id   AF-A0A2M8SVU8-F1
#
_cell.length_a   1.000
_cell.length_b   1.000
_cell.length_c   1.000
_cell.angle_alpha   90.00
_cell.angle_beta   90.00
_cell.angle_gamma   90.00
#
_symmetry.space_group_name_H-M   'P 1'
#
loop_
_entity.id
_entity.type
_entity.pdbx_description
1 polymer ?
#
loop_
_entity_poly.entity_id
_entity_poly.type
_entity_poly.pdbx_seq_one_letter_code
_entity_poly.pdbx_strand_id
1 'polypeptide(L)'
;MKKLLVSMCFVLMLIFTAMGSASAYEFKGILPLNDKVSGSFADAAAAKEGDEWQFHPGSATKVKFYLSKSSNTTALKVSIYKEDINTGKVTLVNSYDSSELSKHTIAVSKSYTYSIRVAGYSTAKTGGSYTLENSVIE
;
A
#
# COMPACT_ATOMS: atom_id res chain seq x y z
N MET A 1 -54.24 -16.11 -1.00
CA MET A 1 -53.36 -15.50 -2.03
C MET A 1 -52.91 -14.12 -1.56
N LYS A 2 -51.64 -13.96 -1.20
CA LYS A 2 -50.91 -12.68 -1.17
C LYS A 2 -49.45 -13.00 -1.52
N LYS A 3 -48.96 -12.42 -2.62
CA LYS A 3 -47.55 -12.42 -3.05
C LYS A 3 -46.84 -11.23 -2.40
N LEU A 4 -45.56 -11.40 -2.05
CA LEU A 4 -44.47 -10.40 -1.91
C LEU A 4 -43.30 -11.18 -1.27
N LEU A 5 -42.39 -11.80 -2.02
CA LEU A 5 -41.19 -11.23 -2.66
C LEU A 5 -40.62 -10.01 -1.93
N VAL A 6 -39.43 -10.15 -1.34
CA VAL A 6 -38.21 -9.35 -1.61
C VAL A 6 -37.23 -9.44 -0.42
N SER A 7 -35.95 -9.59 -0.80
CA SER A 7 -34.74 -9.27 -0.02
C SER A 7 -34.16 -10.31 0.94
N MET A 8 -33.55 -11.35 0.35
CA MET A 8 -32.17 -11.69 0.68
C MET A 8 -31.31 -10.45 0.44
N CYS A 9 -30.89 -9.73 1.49
CA CYS A 9 -29.74 -8.80 1.51
C CYS A 9 -29.67 -8.09 2.86
N PHE A 10 -29.42 -8.82 3.95
CA PHE A 10 -28.95 -8.22 5.20
C PHE A 10 -27.92 -9.14 5.84
N VAL A 11 -26.86 -9.45 5.08
CA VAL A 11 -25.56 -9.72 5.70
C VAL A 11 -25.07 -8.36 6.17
N LEU A 12 -25.38 -8.03 7.42
CA LEU A 12 -24.80 -6.91 8.14
C LEU A 12 -23.27 -7.11 8.18
N MET A 13 -22.59 -6.58 7.18
CA MET A 13 -21.18 -6.21 7.28
C MET A 13 -21.09 -5.12 8.35
N LEU A 14 -20.79 -5.55 9.58
CA LEU A 14 -20.24 -4.68 10.61
C LEU A 14 -18.86 -4.25 10.14
N ILE A 15 -18.81 -3.23 9.28
CA ILE A 15 -17.60 -2.44 9.09
C ILE A 15 -17.46 -1.63 10.39
N PHE A 16 -16.67 -2.16 11.32
CA PHE A 16 -16.10 -1.34 12.37
C PHE A 16 -15.19 -0.31 11.69
N THR A 17 -15.73 0.88 11.39
CA THR A 17 -14.91 2.07 11.19
C THR A 17 -14.29 2.38 12.54
N ALA A 18 -13.10 1.84 12.78
CA ALA A 18 -12.24 2.27 13.87
C ALA A 18 -11.94 3.75 13.66
N MET A 19 -12.69 4.62 14.34
CA MET A 19 -12.37 6.03 14.46
C MET A 19 -11.26 6.15 15.50
N GLY A 20 -10.03 6.41 15.04
CA GLY A 20 -8.88 6.57 15.91
C GLY A 20 -7.58 6.72 15.13
N SER A 21 -7.24 7.96 14.77
CA SER A 21 -6.06 8.44 14.02
C SER A 21 -6.36 8.66 12.53
N ALA A 22 -6.44 9.92 12.10
CA ALA A 22 -6.28 10.28 10.70
C ALA A 22 -4.89 9.77 10.26
N SER A 23 -4.86 8.61 9.61
CA SER A 23 -3.65 8.08 9.01
C SER A 23 -3.19 9.10 7.97
N ALA A 24 -1.92 9.53 8.04
CA ALA A 24 -1.28 10.34 6.99
C ALA A 24 -1.22 9.61 5.63
N TYR A 25 -1.69 8.35 5.59
CA TYR A 25 -1.74 7.49 4.41
C TYR A 25 -3.17 7.04 4.13
N GLU A 26 -3.64 7.30 2.92
CA GLU A 26 -4.89 6.80 2.37
C GLU A 26 -4.70 5.37 1.85
N PHE A 27 -5.54 4.44 2.30
CA PHE A 27 -5.52 3.09 1.76
C PHE A 27 -6.12 3.08 0.34
N LYS A 28 -5.30 2.69 -0.65
CA LYS A 28 -5.68 2.70 -2.07
C LYS A 28 -6.13 1.34 -2.59
N GLY A 29 -5.75 0.25 -1.92
CA GLY A 29 -6.19 -1.10 -2.28
C GLY A 29 -5.07 -2.14 -2.25
N ILE A 30 -5.28 -3.20 -3.02
CA ILE A 30 -4.35 -4.34 -3.13
C ILE A 30 -3.40 -4.11 -4.31
N LEU A 31 -2.10 -4.30 -4.08
CA LEU A 31 -1.07 -4.48 -5.08
C LEU A 31 -0.92 -5.99 -5.37
N PRO A 32 -1.39 -6.49 -6.51
CA PRO A 32 -1.22 -7.90 -6.86
C PRO A 32 0.26 -8.25 -7.07
N LEU A 33 0.63 -9.50 -6.79
CA LEU A 33 1.99 -9.96 -7.07
C LEU A 33 2.27 -10.00 -8.58
N ASN A 34 3.49 -9.67 -8.98
CA ASN A 34 3.91 -9.61 -10.39
C ASN A 34 3.09 -8.62 -11.22
N ASP A 35 2.55 -7.58 -10.59
CA ASP A 35 1.73 -6.56 -11.22
C ASP A 35 2.11 -5.16 -10.73
N LYS A 36 1.40 -4.16 -11.23
CA LYS A 36 1.62 -2.74 -10.93
C LYS A 36 0.34 -2.03 -10.56
N VAL A 37 0.50 -0.98 -9.78
CA VAL A 37 -0.54 -0.01 -9.41
C VAL A 37 -0.03 1.40 -9.67
N SER A 38 -0.95 2.33 -9.88
CA SER A 38 -0.63 3.74 -10.08
C SER A 38 -1.24 4.58 -8.96
N GLY A 39 -0.49 5.58 -8.52
CA GLY A 39 -0.92 6.54 -7.52
C GLY A 39 -0.54 7.96 -7.92
N SER A 40 -1.11 8.94 -7.24
CA SER A 40 -0.85 10.35 -7.49
C SER A 40 -1.12 11.20 -6.25
N PHE A 41 -0.28 12.20 -6.05
CA PHE A 41 -0.40 13.18 -4.98
C PHE A 41 -0.81 14.53 -5.56
N ALA A 42 -1.75 15.20 -4.92
CA ALA A 42 -2.10 16.58 -5.27
C ALA A 42 -1.08 17.55 -4.64
N ASP A 43 -0.68 17.28 -3.40
CA ASP A 43 0.38 18.00 -2.69
C ASP A 43 1.28 17.01 -1.94
N ALA A 44 2.39 16.63 -2.57
CA ALA A 44 3.37 15.71 -1.99
C ALA A 44 4.36 16.41 -1.03
N ALA A 45 4.03 17.62 -0.52
CA ALA A 45 4.79 18.22 0.57
C ALA A 45 4.84 17.27 1.78
N ALA A 46 6.02 17.16 2.38
CA ALA A 46 6.34 16.17 3.42
C ALA A 46 5.19 15.90 4.40
N ALA A 47 4.79 14.62 4.48
CA ALA A 47 3.87 14.06 5.47
C ALA A 47 2.41 14.57 5.47
N LYS A 48 1.92 15.16 4.36
CA LYS A 48 0.50 15.55 4.21
C LYS A 48 -0.35 14.53 3.45
N GLU A 49 0.23 13.90 2.43
CA GLU A 49 -0.45 12.91 1.58
C GLU A 49 0.47 11.70 1.41
N GLY A 50 -0.10 10.51 1.58
CA GLY A 50 0.58 9.26 1.36
C GLY A 50 -0.41 8.21 0.87
N ASP A 51 0.06 7.31 0.02
CA ASP A 51 -0.72 6.20 -0.49
C ASP A 51 -0.27 4.91 0.22
N GLU A 52 -1.20 4.11 0.70
CA GLU A 52 -0.95 2.77 1.23
C GLU A 52 -1.54 1.71 0.29
N TRP A 53 -0.69 0.78 -0.13
CA TRP A 53 -1.05 -0.40 -0.91
C TRP A 53 -0.73 -1.66 -0.12
N GLN A 54 -1.64 -2.63 -0.07
CA GLN A 54 -1.39 -3.90 0.61
C GLN A 54 -1.10 -5.02 -0.38
N PHE A 55 -0.25 -5.97 -0.01
CA PHE A 55 -0.08 -7.20 -0.76
C PHE A 55 0.01 -8.41 0.18
N HIS A 56 -0.40 -9.56 -0.34
CA HIS A 56 -0.28 -10.85 0.35
C HIS A 56 0.74 -11.70 -0.42
N PRO A 57 1.82 -12.17 0.23
CA PRO A 57 2.90 -12.86 -0.47
C PRO A 57 2.53 -14.26 -0.96
N GLY A 58 1.45 -14.87 -0.46
CA GLY A 58 1.08 -16.24 -0.86
C GLY A 58 2.23 -17.22 -0.56
N SER A 59 2.70 -17.95 -1.57
CA SER A 59 3.87 -18.84 -1.45
C SER A 59 5.22 -18.17 -1.69
N ALA A 60 5.24 -16.88 -2.06
CA ALA A 60 6.48 -16.16 -2.31
C ALA A 60 7.34 -16.05 -1.03
N THR A 61 8.66 -16.14 -1.21
CA THR A 61 9.64 -15.96 -0.12
C THR A 61 10.49 -14.70 -0.30
N LYS A 62 10.54 -14.16 -1.52
CA LYS A 62 11.25 -12.93 -1.88
C LYS A 62 10.45 -12.14 -2.90
N VAL A 63 10.37 -10.82 -2.70
CA VAL A 63 9.72 -9.89 -3.62
C VAL A 63 10.65 -8.70 -3.84
N LYS A 64 10.73 -8.23 -5.08
CA LYS A 64 11.44 -7.02 -5.46
C LYS A 64 10.44 -5.97 -5.90
N PHE A 65 10.66 -4.72 -5.49
CA PHE A 65 9.77 -3.61 -5.80
C PHE A 65 10.49 -2.59 -6.69
N TYR A 66 9.72 -1.94 -7.54
CA TYR A 66 10.20 -0.85 -8.38
C TYR A 66 9.18 0.27 -8.32
N LEU A 67 9.67 1.51 -8.30
CA LEU A 67 8.83 2.68 -8.34
C LEU A 67 9.35 3.63 -9.41
N SER A 68 8.51 3.90 -10.41
CA SER A 68 8.74 4.94 -11.40
C SER A 68 7.85 6.14 -11.10
N LYS A 69 8.33 7.35 -11.40
CA LYS A 69 7.60 8.61 -11.16
C LYS A 69 7.84 9.57 -12.32
N SER A 70 6.89 10.47 -12.58
CA SER A 70 7.13 11.52 -13.58
C SER A 70 8.28 12.43 -13.14
N SER A 71 8.94 13.07 -14.12
CA SER A 71 10.15 13.88 -13.88
C SER A 71 9.90 15.08 -12.97
N ASN A 72 8.67 15.59 -12.94
CA ASN A 72 8.22 16.69 -12.08
C ASN A 72 7.70 16.23 -10.72
N THR A 73 7.52 14.93 -10.49
CA THR A 73 7.13 14.41 -9.17
C THR A 73 8.26 14.63 -8.20
N THR A 74 7.91 15.09 -7.00
CA THR A 74 8.84 15.24 -5.89
C THR A 74 9.59 13.94 -5.55
N ALA A 75 10.61 14.03 -4.71
CA ALA A 75 11.29 12.83 -4.20
C ALA A 75 10.33 12.02 -3.32
N LEU A 76 10.21 10.72 -3.61
CA LEU A 76 9.29 9.81 -2.93
C LEU A 76 10.06 8.83 -2.05
N LYS A 77 9.52 8.59 -0.85
CA LYS A 77 9.97 7.56 0.07
C LYS A 77 8.97 6.43 0.08
N VAL A 78 9.49 5.21 0.10
CA VAL A 78 8.72 3.98 0.19
C VAL A 78 9.03 3.32 1.53
N SER A 79 8.02 3.05 2.33
CA SER A 79 8.14 2.37 3.61
C SER A 79 7.34 1.08 3.57
N ILE A 80 7.97 -0.02 3.96
CA ILE A 80 7.39 -1.36 3.90
C ILE A 80 7.11 -1.81 5.32
N TYR A 81 5.87 -2.15 5.60
CA TYR A 81 5.43 -2.69 6.88
C TYR A 81 4.94 -4.12 6.68
N LYS A 82 5.04 -4.91 7.74
CA LYS A 82 4.41 -6.22 7.84
C LYS A 82 3.52 -6.25 9.06
N GLU A 83 2.35 -6.83 8.91
CA GLU A 83 1.40 -7.11 9.97
C GLU A 83 1.30 -8.62 10.13
N ASP A 84 1.58 -9.12 11.33
CA ASP A 84 1.44 -10.54 11.65
C ASP A 84 -0.03 -10.94 11.67
N ILE A 85 -0.42 -11.94 10.87
CA ILE A 85 -1.82 -12.32 10.68
C ILE A 85 -2.50 -12.88 11.95
N ASN A 86 -1.72 -13.35 12.93
CA ASN A 86 -2.26 -13.95 14.15
C ASN A 86 -2.36 -12.94 15.29
N THR A 87 -1.43 -11.97 15.32
CA THR A 87 -1.30 -11.02 16.43
C THR A 87 -1.71 -9.59 16.07
N GLY A 88 -1.86 -9.27 14.78
CA GLY A 88 -2.09 -7.90 14.29
C GLY A 88 -0.89 -6.96 14.53
N LYS A 89 0.27 -7.50 14.93
CA LYS A 89 1.43 -6.67 15.25
C LYS A 89 2.06 -6.11 13.98
N VAL A 90 2.01 -4.79 13.81
CA VAL A 90 2.65 -4.07 12.72
C VAL A 90 4.12 -3.78 13.04
N THR A 91 5.01 -4.07 12.10
CA THR A 91 6.45 -3.79 12.20
C THR A 91 6.96 -3.19 10.90
N LEU A 92 7.79 -2.13 11.00
CA LEU A 92 8.52 -1.61 9.84
C LEU A 92 9.56 -2.64 9.40
N VAL A 93 9.50 -3.05 8.14
CA VAL A 93 10.51 -3.90 7.50
C VAL A 93 11.70 -3.05 7.09
N ASN A 94 11.48 -2.03 6.27
CA ASN A 94 12.49 -1.06 5.89
C ASN A 94 11.86 0.18 5.21
N SER A 95 12.67 1.21 4.98
CA SER A 95 12.29 2.34 4.15
C SER A 95 13.42 2.74 3.19
N TYR A 96 13.03 3.08 1.97
CA TYR A 96 13.94 3.42 0.88
C TYR A 96 13.50 4.71 0.21
N ASP A 97 14.48 5.47 -0.27
CA ASP A 97 14.20 6.45 -1.31
C ASP A 97 13.84 5.72 -2.60
N SER A 98 12.94 6.27 -3.42
CA SER A 98 12.41 5.58 -4.60
C SER A 98 13.51 5.15 -5.59
N SER A 99 14.62 5.88 -5.67
CA SER A 99 15.77 5.55 -6.53
C SER A 99 16.57 4.33 -6.06
N GLU A 100 16.46 3.97 -4.79
CA GLU A 100 17.20 2.85 -4.19
C GLU A 100 16.35 1.58 -4.09
N LEU A 101 15.01 1.70 -4.11
CA LEU A 101 14.07 0.59 -3.91
C LEU A 101 14.40 -0.64 -4.77
N SER A 102 14.67 -0.43 -6.06
CA SER A 102 14.96 -1.49 -7.03
C SER A 102 16.33 -2.16 -6.87
N LYS A 103 17.15 -1.73 -5.92
CA LYS A 103 18.41 -2.42 -5.56
C LYS A 103 18.19 -3.49 -4.49
N HIS A 104 17.02 -3.53 -3.87
CA HIS A 104 16.74 -4.38 -2.74
C HIS A 104 15.72 -5.47 -3.07
N THR A 105 15.96 -6.65 -2.51
CA THR A 105 15.00 -7.76 -2.50
C THR A 105 14.52 -7.94 -1.07
N ILE A 106 13.21 -8.04 -0.88
CA ILE A 106 12.57 -8.11 0.43
C ILE A 106 12.18 -9.57 0.70
N ALA A 107 12.66 -10.11 1.81
CA ALA A 107 12.20 -11.41 2.28
C ALA A 107 10.75 -11.29 2.80
N VAL A 108 9.88 -12.16 2.32
CA VAL A 108 8.45 -12.17 2.64
C VAL A 108 8.00 -13.54 3.16
N SER A 109 6.87 -13.57 3.88
CA SER A 109 6.28 -14.81 4.38
C SER A 109 4.77 -14.71 4.45
N LYS A 110 4.09 -15.82 4.15
CA LYS A 110 2.63 -15.97 4.22
C LYS A 110 2.01 -15.68 5.59
N SER A 111 2.83 -15.66 6.65
CA SER A 111 2.38 -15.32 8.00
C SER A 111 2.13 -13.83 8.20
N TYR A 112 2.32 -13.00 7.17
CA TYR A 112 2.12 -11.57 7.24
C TYR A 112 1.33 -11.03 6.05
N THR A 113 0.53 -10.00 6.32
CA THR A 113 0.08 -9.04 5.31
C THR A 113 1.09 -7.91 5.26
N TYR A 114 1.40 -7.41 4.08
CA TYR A 114 2.38 -6.33 3.91
C TYR A 114 1.70 -5.08 3.41
N SER A 115 2.10 -3.93 3.96
CA SER A 115 1.70 -2.60 3.49
C SER A 115 2.90 -1.86 2.91
N ILE A 116 2.76 -1.37 1.69
CA ILE A 116 3.70 -0.46 1.03
C ILE A 116 3.11 0.95 1.13
N ARG A 117 3.81 1.82 1.84
CA ARG A 117 3.46 3.24 1.98
C ARG A 117 4.36 4.08 1.10
N VAL A 118 3.77 4.88 0.21
CA VAL A 118 4.46 5.81 -0.67
C VAL A 118 4.10 7.23 -0.24
N ALA A 119 5.10 8.08 0.03
CA ALA A 119 4.87 9.48 0.37
C ALA A 119 5.99 10.38 -0.15
N GLY A 120 5.65 11.64 -0.44
CA GLY A 120 6.65 12.68 -0.68
C GLY A 120 7.35 13.09 0.61
N TYR A 121 8.65 13.39 0.54
CA TYR A 121 9.45 13.88 1.68
C TYR A 121 10.17 15.19 1.41
N SER A 122 9.96 15.81 0.25
CA SER A 122 10.47 17.14 -0.04
C SER A 122 9.58 18.23 0.55
N THR A 123 10.17 19.41 0.77
CA THR A 123 9.45 20.63 1.12
C THR A 123 8.83 21.33 -0.10
N ALA A 124 9.19 20.90 -1.31
CA ALA A 124 8.62 21.42 -2.55
C ALA A 124 7.19 20.89 -2.77
N LYS A 125 6.23 21.81 -2.95
CA LYS A 125 4.81 21.52 -3.25
C LYS A 125 4.62 21.10 -4.71
N THR A 126 5.23 20.00 -5.11
CA THR A 126 4.95 19.41 -6.41
C THR A 126 4.29 18.05 -6.19
N GLY A 127 2.97 18.03 -6.35
CA GLY A 127 2.24 16.80 -6.61
C GLY A 127 2.80 16.09 -7.84
N GLY A 128 2.30 14.90 -8.10
CA GLY A 128 2.79 14.10 -9.22
C GLY A 128 2.30 12.68 -9.17
N SER A 129 2.56 11.93 -10.24
CA SER A 129 2.14 10.54 -10.37
C SER A 129 3.32 9.60 -10.25
N TYR A 130 3.00 8.37 -9.88
CA TYR A 130 3.95 7.26 -9.82
C TYR A 130 3.28 5.95 -10.23
N THR A 131 4.11 4.98 -10.60
CA THR A 131 3.73 3.57 -10.78
C THR A 131 4.60 2.72 -9.86
N LEU A 132 3.94 1.93 -9.01
CA LEU A 132 4.57 0.96 -8.12
C LEU A 132 4.32 -0.42 -8.67
N GLU A 133 5.38 -1.18 -8.89
CA GLU A 133 5.32 -2.56 -9.39
C GLU A 133 6.12 -3.48 -8.48
N ASN A 134 5.79 -4.76 -8.51
CA ASN A 134 6.55 -5.78 -7.80
C ASN A 134 6.75 -7.03 -8.66
N SER A 135 7.76 -7.82 -8.29
CA SER A 135 8.00 -9.13 -8.87
C SER A 135 8.47 -10.11 -7.81
N VAL A 136 7.91 -11.30 -7.81
CA VAL A 136 8.38 -12.44 -7.03
C VAL A 136 9.70 -12.92 -7.62
N ILE A 137 10.69 -13.13 -6.76
CA ILE A 137 12.01 -13.61 -7.15
C ILE A 137 12.21 -15.01 -6.58
N GLU A 138 12.65 -15.94 -7.43
CA GLU A 138 12.98 -17.32 -7.05
C GLU A 138 14.32 -17.40 -6.30
#